data_AF-A0AB34LEE3-F1
#
_entry.id   AF-A0AB34LEE3-F1
#
_cell.length_a   1.000
_cell.length_b   1.000
_cell.length_c   1.000
_cell.angle_alpha   90.00
_cell.angle_beta   90.00
_cell.angle_gamma   90.00
#
_symmetry.space_group_name_H-M   'P 1'
#
loop_
_entity.id
_entity.type
_entity.pdbx_description
1 polymer ?
#
loop_
_entity_poly.entity_id
_entity_poly.type
_entity_poly.pdbx_seq_one_letter_code
_entity_poly.pdbx_strand_id
1 'polypeptide(L)' 'MLLEKLLKGFNYSTSTFNLKESKLFDQYFERILISKGTFWSRKEK' A
#
# COMPACT_ATOMS: atom_id res chain seq x y z
N MET A 1 5.56 -8.47 0.02
CA MET A 1 4.43 -7.53 0.22
C MET A 1 4.96 -6.10 0.22
N LEU A 2 4.20 -5.10 -0.26
CA LEU A 2 4.65 -3.69 -0.28
C LEU A 2 4.96 -3.22 1.14
N LEU A 3 4.12 -3.62 2.09
CA LEU A 3 4.26 -3.32 3.51
C LEU A 3 5.62 -3.77 4.06
N GLU A 4 6.07 -4.99 3.75
CA GLU A 4 7.37 -5.49 4.21
C GLU A 4 8.54 -4.64 3.70
N LYS A 5 8.47 -4.17 2.44
CA LYS A 5 9.49 -3.29 1.86
C LYS A 5 9.52 -1.93 2.55
N LEU A 6 8.35 -1.39 2.88
CA LEU A 6 8.23 -0.13 3.65
C LEU A 6 8.79 -0.31 5.06
N LEU A 7 8.34 -1.32 5.80
CA LEU A 7 8.79 -1.58 7.17
C LEU A 7 10.31 -1.79 7.26
N LYS A 8 10.90 -2.46 6.27
CA LYS A 8 12.36 -2.61 6.18
C LYS A 8 13.09 -1.28 5.99
N GLY A 9 12.50 -0.33 5.23
CA GLY A 9 13.03 1.03 5.09
C GLY A 9 12.89 1.87 6.36
N PHE A 10 11.88 1.59 7.19
CA PHE A 10 11.65 2.27 8.47
C PHE A 10 12.36 1.59 9.67
N ASN A 11 13.20 0.58 9.45
CA ASN A 11 13.83 -0.25 10.50
C ASN A 11 12.82 -0.85 11.50
N TYR A 12 11.59 -1.08 11.06
CA TYR A 12 10.57 -1.73 11.89
C TYR A 12 10.62 -3.24 11.71
N SER A 13 10.43 -3.98 12.82
CA SER A 13 10.33 -5.42 12.73
C SER A 13 9.01 -5.82 12.07
N THR A 14 9.12 -6.60 10.99
CA THR A 14 7.99 -7.25 10.32
C THR A 14 7.28 -8.27 11.20
N SER A 15 7.85 -8.63 12.37
CA SER A 15 7.26 -9.53 13.36
C SER A 15 5.92 -9.06 13.94
N THR A 16 5.62 -7.76 13.83
CA THR A 16 4.41 -7.16 14.40
C THR A 16 3.18 -7.36 13.51
N PHE A 17 3.37 -7.63 12.21
CA PHE A 17 2.27 -7.77 11.25
C PHE A 17 2.05 -9.22 10.85
N ASN A 18 0.80 -9.67 10.93
CA ASN A 18 0.40 -10.97 10.42
C ASN A 18 0.34 -10.93 8.87
N LEU A 19 0.72 -12.03 8.22
CA LEU A 19 0.66 -12.22 6.76
C LEU A 19 -0.71 -11.84 6.17
N LYS A 20 -1.80 -12.11 6.91
CA LYS A 20 -3.16 -11.73 6.50
C LYS A 20 -3.37 -10.21 6.49
N GLU A 21 -2.90 -9.49 7.51
CA GLU A 21 -2.99 -8.03 7.57
C GLU A 21 -2.14 -7.35 6.51
N SER A 22 -0.94 -7.88 6.26
CA SER A 22 -0.09 -7.35 5.18
C SER A 22 -0.74 -7.52 3.80
N LYS A 23 -1.49 -8.60 3.58
CA LYS A 23 -2.24 -8.81 2.34
C LYS A 23 -3.42 -7.84 2.18
N LEU A 24 -4.14 -7.55 3.27
CA LEU A 24 -5.19 -6.53 3.29
C LEU A 24 -4.62 -5.13 3.05
N PHE A 25 -3.44 -4.83 3.60
CA PHE A 25 -2.75 -3.57 3.36
C PHE A 25 -2.40 -3.39 1.89
N ASP A 26 -1.78 -4.40 1.26
CA ASP A 26 -1.45 -4.37 -0.18
C ASP A 26 -2.72 -4.11 -1.02
N GLN A 27 -3.81 -4.83 -0.73
CA GLN A 27 -5.08 -4.70 -1.46
C GLN A 27 -5.74 -3.32 -1.26
N TYR A 28 -5.65 -2.75 -0.06
CA TYR A 28 -6.14 -1.40 0.23
C TYR A 28 -5.30 -0.33 -0.49
N PHE A 29 -3.98 -0.49 -0.51
CA PHE A 29 -3.07 0.42 -1.21
C PHE A 29 -3.27 0.40 -2.72
N GLU A 30 -3.44 -0.78 -3.32
CA GLU A 30 -3.82 -0.91 -4.73
C GLU A 30 -5.12 -0.16 -5.01
N ARG A 31 -6.13 -0.29 -4.12
CA ARG A 31 -7.40 0.42 -4.27
C ARG A 31 -7.25 1.94 -4.15
N ILE A 32 -6.40 2.43 -3.25
CA ILE A 32 -6.07 3.87 -3.15
C ILE A 32 -5.34 4.34 -4.42
N LEU A 33 -4.38 3.57 -4.91
CA LEU A 33 -3.64 3.88 -6.14
C LEU A 33 -4.57 3.95 -7.35
N ILE A 34 -5.50 3.01 -7.48
CA ILE A 34 -6.54 3.03 -8.52
C ILE A 34 -7.42 4.27 -8.34
N SER A 35 -7.85 4.60 -7.12
CA SER A 35 -8.65 5.80 -6.83
C SER A 35 -7.91 7.12 -7.09
N LYS A 36 -6.60 7.16 -6.88
CA LYS A 36 -5.76 8.33 -7.21
C LYS A 36 -5.43 8.41 -8.69
N GLY A 37 -5.25 7.27 -9.36
CA GLY A 37 -5.09 7.19 -10.82
C GLY A 37 -6.35 7.68 -11.55
N THR A 38 -7.55 7.30 -11.08
CA THR A 38 -8.80 7.85 -11.60
C THR A 38 -9.00 9.33 -11.24
N PHE A 39 -8.40 9.81 -10.15
CA PHE A 39 -8.41 11.24 -9.80
C PHE A 39 -7.47 12.06 -10.71
N TRP A 40 -6.34 11.49 -11.15
CA TRP A 40 -5.38 12.19 -12.01
C TRP A 40 -5.87 12.34 -13.46
N SER A 41 -6.65 11.38 -13.98
CA SER A 41 -7.26 11.52 -15.32
C SER A 41 -8.40 12.54 -15.39
N ARG A 42 -8.80 13.16 -14.26
CA ARG A 42 -9.80 14.25 -14.25
C ARG A 42 -9.20 15.65 -14.22
N LYS A 43 -7.88 15.77 -14.39
CA LYS A 43 -7.18 17.04 -14.64
C LYS A 43 -6.43 16.99 -15.96
N GLU A 44 -7.13 16.67 -17.03
CA GLU A 44 -6.79 17.24 -18.33
C GLU A 44 -8.09 17.67 -18.98
N LYS A 45 -8.09 18.93 -19.39
CA LYS A 45 -9.23 19.78 -19.72
C LYS A 45 -9.34 19.85 -21.23
#